data_AF-A0A661EYQ8-F1
#
_entry.id   AF-A0A661EYQ8-F1
#
_cell.length_a   1.000
_cell.length_b   1.000
_cell.length_c   1.000
_cell.angle_alpha   90.00
_cell.angle_beta   90.00
_cell.angle_gamma   90.00
#
_symmetry.space_group_name_H-M   'P 1'
#
loop_
_entity.id
_entity.type
_entity.pdbx_description
1 polymer ?
#
loop_
_entity_poly.entity_id
_entity_poly.type
_entity_poly.pdbx_seq_one_letter_code
_entity_poly.pdbx_strand_id
1 'polypeptide(L)' 'PLCESPNAGVVMSAGAGSLNVNLGGSAIYHGQLKNKPTLGTERTADNQDIKRANRLIVLTTLLWLSIITLGETLA' A
#
# COMPACT_ATOMS: atom_id res chain seq x y z
N PRO A 1 -19.96 -0.15 0.76
CA PRO A 1 -18.48 -0.16 0.69
C PRO A 1 -17.92 -1.36 1.46
N LEU A 2 -16.97 -2.11 0.88
CA LEU A 2 -16.38 -3.30 1.52
C LEU A 2 -15.38 -2.95 2.65
N CYS A 3 -14.81 -1.73 2.62
CA CYS A 3 -13.95 -1.20 3.68
C CYS A 3 -14.70 -0.12 4.49
N GLU A 4 -14.56 -0.17 5.82
CA GLU A 4 -15.12 0.83 6.74
C GLU A 4 -14.35 2.17 6.71
N SER A 5 -13.04 2.13 6.41
CA SER A 5 -12.21 3.33 6.28
C SER A 5 -11.88 3.58 4.80
N PRO A 6 -12.02 4.83 4.30
CA PRO A 6 -11.66 5.16 2.93
C PRO A 6 -10.17 4.90 2.65
N ASN A 7 -9.31 5.15 3.65
CA ASN A 7 -7.87 4.88 3.57
C ASN A 7 -7.58 3.36 3.57
N ALA A 8 -8.42 2.57 4.24
CA ALA A 8 -8.28 1.11 4.24
C ALA A 8 -8.73 0.44 2.93
N GLY A 9 -9.46 1.17 2.07
CA GLY A 9 -9.85 0.69 0.75
C GLY A 9 -8.76 0.93 -0.29
N VAL A 10 -8.74 2.15 -0.83
CA VAL A 10 -7.96 2.46 -2.04
C VAL A 10 -6.46 2.44 -1.78
N VAL A 11 -6.00 3.07 -0.69
CA VAL A 11 -4.56 3.20 -0.40
C VAL A 11 -3.95 1.84 -0.06
N MET A 12 -4.61 1.04 0.77
CA MET A 12 -4.15 -0.32 1.08
C MET A 12 -4.16 -1.24 -0.15
N SER A 13 -5.18 -1.13 -1.01
CA SER A 13 -5.25 -1.92 -2.25
C SER A 13 -4.12 -1.56 -3.22
N ALA A 14 -3.83 -0.27 -3.38
CA ALA A 14 -2.72 0.20 -4.21
C ALA A 14 -1.37 -0.29 -3.68
N GLY A 15 -1.16 -0.25 -2.36
CA GLY A 15 0.04 -0.77 -1.72
C GLY A 15 0.20 -2.29 -1.90
N ALA A 16 -0.86 -3.05 -1.64
CA ALA A 16 -0.89 -4.50 -1.82
C ALA A 16 -0.60 -4.90 -3.28
N GLY A 17 -1.23 -4.20 -4.24
CA GLY A 17 -0.99 -4.40 -5.66
C GLY A 17 0.44 -4.06 -6.08
N SER A 18 0.99 -2.93 -5.63
CA SER A 18 2.36 -2.49 -5.95
C SER A 18 3.43 -3.45 -5.44
N LEU A 19 3.15 -4.13 -4.32
CA LEU A 19 4.04 -5.14 -3.74
C LEU A 19 3.78 -6.55 -4.25
N ASN A 20 2.70 -6.77 -5.03
CA ASN A 20 2.21 -8.08 -5.43
C ASN A 20 2.05 -8.99 -4.21
N VAL A 21 1.26 -8.53 -3.24
CA VAL A 21 0.90 -9.26 -2.01
C VAL A 21 -0.60 -9.22 -1.75
N ASN A 22 -1.04 -10.13 -0.89
CA ASN A 22 -2.33 -10.15 -0.24
C ASN A 22 -2.24 -9.41 1.10
N LEU A 23 -3.16 -8.48 1.36
CA LEU A 23 -3.36 -7.86 2.68
C LEU A 23 -4.84 -7.91 3.07
N GLY A 24 -5.14 -7.96 4.36
CA GLY A 24 -6.52 -8.02 4.89
C GLY A 24 -6.77 -9.29 5.67
N GLY A 25 -8.00 -9.80 5.61
CA GLY A 25 -8.42 -10.98 6.37
C GLY A 25 -8.80 -10.67 7.82
N SER A 26 -8.73 -11.68 8.68
CA SER A 26 -9.15 -11.57 10.08
C SER A 26 -8.13 -10.80 10.91
N ALA A 27 -8.58 -9.74 11.59
CA ALA A 27 -7.77 -8.96 12.51
C ALA A 27 -8.51 -8.73 13.83
N ILE A 28 -7.79 -8.59 14.94
CA ILE A 28 -8.37 -8.30 16.25
C ILE A 28 -8.27 -6.79 16.50
N TYR A 29 -9.42 -6.14 16.69
CA TYR A 29 -9.53 -4.73 17.07
C TYR A 29 -10.33 -4.62 18.36
N HIS A 30 -9.76 -4.00 19.40
CA HIS A 30 -10.40 -3.85 20.71
C HIS A 30 -10.96 -5.18 21.26
N GLY A 31 -10.23 -6.28 21.09
CA GLY A 31 -10.65 -7.62 21.52
C GLY A 31 -11.71 -8.28 20.65
N GLN A 32 -12.21 -7.63 19.60
CA GLN A 32 -13.18 -8.20 18.66
C GLN A 32 -12.52 -8.62 17.36
N LEU A 33 -12.88 -9.81 16.87
CA LEU A 33 -12.52 -10.25 15.53
C LEU A 33 -13.25 -9.40 14.49
N LYS A 34 -12.49 -8.81 13.57
CA LYS A 34 -12.98 -8.05 12.43
C LYS A 34 -12.46 -8.71 11.16
N ASN A 35 -13.38 -9.13 10.29
CA ASN A 35 -13.01 -9.63 8.97
C ASN A 35 -12.92 -8.45 8.01
N LYS A 36 -11.73 -8.21 7.46
CA LYS A 36 -11.49 -7.21 6.43
C LYS A 36 -11.44 -7.89 5.07
N PRO A 37 -11.88 -7.21 3.99
CA PRO A 37 -11.74 -7.75 2.65
C PRO A 37 -10.26 -8.00 2.34
N THR A 38 -10.03 -9.06 1.58
CA THR A 38 -8.74 -9.38 0.97
C THR A 38 -8.44 -8.36 -0.11
N LEU A 39 -7.24 -7.77 -0.07
CA LEU A 39 -6.77 -6.74 -1.00
C LEU A 39 -5.50 -7.21 -1.70
N GLY A 40 -5.31 -6.80 -2.96
CA GLY A 40 -4.12 -7.11 -3.73
C GLY A 40 -4.23 -8.44 -4.47
N THR A 41 -3.23 -9.31 -4.32
CA THR A 41 -3.03 -10.51 -5.15
C THR A 41 -2.95 -11.76 -4.27
N GLU A 42 -2.65 -12.93 -4.85
CA GLU A 42 -2.66 -14.21 -4.12
C GLU A 42 -1.45 -14.44 -3.21
N ARG A 43 -0.33 -13.70 -3.39
CA ARG A 43 0.90 -13.97 -2.62
C ARG A 43 0.76 -13.47 -1.18
N THR A 44 0.90 -14.36 -0.19
CA THR A 44 0.97 -13.96 1.22
C THR A 44 2.17 -13.05 1.48
N ALA A 45 1.94 -11.95 2.20
CA ALA A 45 3.00 -11.04 2.60
C ALA A 45 3.96 -11.71 3.61
N ASP A 46 5.25 -11.39 3.50
CA ASP A 46 6.29 -11.81 4.44
C ASP A 46 7.09 -10.62 5.00
N ASN A 47 8.01 -10.89 5.93
CA ASN A 47 8.80 -9.84 6.59
C ASN A 47 9.69 -9.03 5.63
N GLN A 48 10.07 -9.57 4.47
CA GLN A 48 10.87 -8.85 3.48
C GLN A 48 10.05 -7.79 2.76
N ASP A 49 8.72 -7.94 2.70
CA ASP A 49 7.83 -6.98 2.06
C ASP A 49 7.82 -5.62 2.76
N ILE A 50 8.16 -5.56 4.05
CA ILE A 50 8.37 -4.29 4.77
C ILE A 50 9.53 -3.50 4.13
N LYS A 51 10.66 -4.16 3.85
CA LYS A 51 11.80 -3.51 3.20
C LYS A 51 11.46 -3.10 1.77
N ARG A 52 10.70 -3.93 1.04
CA ARG A 52 10.22 -3.62 -0.31
C ARG A 52 9.29 -2.41 -0.30
N ALA A 53 8.36 -2.32 0.66
CA ALA A 53 7.46 -1.20 0.82
C ALA A 53 8.23 0.11 1.08
N ASN A 54 9.18 0.08 2.01
CA ASN A 54 10.03 1.24 2.29
C ASN A 54 10.83 1.68 1.07
N ARG A 55 11.37 0.72 0.30
CA ARG A 55 12.08 1.03 -0.95
C ARG A 55 11.15 1.69 -1.98
N LEU A 56 9.91 1.22 -2.13
CA LEU A 56 8.94 1.84 -3.03
C LEU A 56 8.64 3.28 -2.64
N ILE A 57 8.49 3.57 -1.35
CA ILE A 57 8.28 4.94 -0.85
C ILE A 57 9.44 5.83 -1.28
N VAL A 58 10.68 5.43 -1.00
CA VAL A 58 11.89 6.21 -1.38
C VAL A 58 11.96 6.43 -2.89
N LEU A 59 11.78 5.37 -3.69
CA LEU A 59 11.82 5.46 -5.16
C LEU A 59 10.73 6.38 -5.70
N THR A 60 9.51 6.30 -5.15
CA THR A 60 8.38 7.13 -5.58
C THR A 60 8.58 8.59 -5.20
N THR A 61 9.10 8.86 -4.01
CA THR A 61 9.47 10.22 -3.58
C THR A 61 10.53 10.81 -4.49
N LEU A 62 11.61 10.08 -4.79
CA LEU A 62 12.66 10.54 -5.71
C LEU A 62 12.12 10.78 -7.12
N LEU A 63 11.23 9.91 -7.60
CA LEU A 63 10.56 10.08 -8.90
C LEU A 63 9.78 11.40 -8.94
N TRP A 64 8.95 11.67 -7.94
CA TRP A 64 8.18 12.91 -7.89
C TRP A 64 9.05 14.15 -7.78
N LEU A 65 10.10 14.13 -6.96
CA LEU A 65 11.06 15.23 -6.89
C LEU A 65 11.73 15.47 -8.24
N SER A 66 12.09 14.40 -8.96
CA SER A 66 12.68 14.50 -10.30
C SER A 66 11.70 15.07 -11.32
N ILE A 67 10.42 14.65 -11.30
CA ILE A 67 9.38 15.17 -12.20
C ILE A 67 9.12 16.65 -11.92
N ILE A 68 9.00 17.05 -10.65
CA ILE A 68 8.73 18.44 -10.26
C ILE A 68 9.91 19.34 -10.67
N THR A 69 11.13 18.92 -10.36
CA THR A 69 12.34 19.69 -10.73
C THR A 69 12.50 19.78 -12.25
N LEU A 70 12.29 18.69 -12.98
CA LEU A 70 12.32 18.71 -14.45
C LEU A 70 11.23 19.61 -15.02
N GLY A 71 10.01 19.54 -14.48
CA GLY A 71 8.90 20.38 -14.89
C GLY A 71 9.20 21.87 -14.70
N GLU A 72 9.77 22.26 -13.56
CA GLU A 72 10.21 23.64 -13.30
C GLU A 72 11.31 24.07 -14.29
N THR A 73 12.27 23.20 -14.59
CA THR A 73 13.34 23.57 -15.55
C THR A 73 12.89 23.70 -16.99
N LEU A 74 11.74 23.13 -17.36
CA LEU A 74 11.20 23.12 -18.72
C LEU A 74 10.10 24.17 -18.96
N ALA A 75 9.56 24.77 -17.89
CA ALA A 75 8.54 25.81 -17.95
C ALA A 75 9.16 27.20 -18.22
#